data_AF-A0A845L8B0-F1
#
_entry.id   AF-A0A845L8B0-F1
#
_cell.length_a   1.000
_cell.length_b   1.000
_cell.length_c   1.000
_cell.angle_alpha   90.00
_cell.angle_beta   90.00
_cell.angle_gamma   90.00
#
_symmetry.space_group_name_H-M   'P 1'
#
loop_
_entity.id
_entity.type
_entity.pdbx_description
1 polymer ?
#
loop_
_entity_poly.entity_id
_entity_poly.type
_entity_poly.pdbx_seq_one_letter_code
_entity_poly.pdbx_strand_id
1 'polypeptide(L)' 'MSDMIEAALLPRCSTCKQVPADGIAGGLWLCGAFLCADCLADLSAWTNEDESYRALKSTLDRLWQRPDWRRHLASGGRP' A
#
# COMPACT_ATOMS: atom_id res chain seq x y z
N MET A 1 6.09 35.33 -4.27
CA MET A 1 5.64 34.23 -3.39
C MET A 1 5.37 33.07 -4.30
N SER A 2 6.27 32.08 -4.34
CA SER A 2 6.09 30.91 -5.19
C SER A 2 5.00 30.05 -4.58
N ASP A 3 3.91 29.86 -5.32
CA ASP A 3 2.88 28.87 -5.01
C ASP A 3 3.53 27.49 -5.07
N MET A 4 3.87 26.97 -3.89
CA MET A 4 4.27 25.59 -3.73
C MET A 4 3.02 24.76 -4.02
N ILE A 5 2.99 24.06 -5.16
CA ILE A 5 1.99 23.03 -5.42
C ILE A 5 2.26 21.93 -4.39
N GLU A 6 1.62 22.03 -3.23
CA GLU A 6 1.48 20.95 -2.28
C GLU A 6 0.62 19.89 -2.98
N ALA A 7 1.25 19.08 -3.83
CA ALA A 7 0.66 17.84 -4.30
C ALA A 7 0.58 16.93 -3.07
N ALA A 8 -0.43 17.17 -2.22
CA ALA A 8 -0.83 16.26 -1.18
C ALA A 8 -1.25 14.97 -1.89
N LEU A 9 -0.28 14.07 -2.10
CA LEU A 9 -0.47 12.72 -2.61
C LEU A 9 -1.19 11.95 -1.52
N LEU A 10 -2.51 12.17 -1.43
CA LEU A 10 -3.35 11.49 -0.47
C LEU A 10 -3.26 9.98 -0.72
N PRO A 11 -2.97 9.18 0.33
CA PRO A 11 -2.71 7.77 0.16
C PRO A 11 -4.02 7.05 -0.20
N ARG A 12 -4.05 6.46 -1.40
CA ARG A 12 -5.18 5.64 -1.86
C ARG A 12 -4.94 4.19 -1.50
N CYS A 13 -5.93 3.56 -0.88
CA CYS A 13 -5.90 2.14 -0.56
C CYS A 13 -5.71 1.31 -1.84
N SER A 14 -4.76 0.38 -1.85
CA SER A 14 -4.50 -0.51 -2.98
C SER A 14 -5.66 -1.46 -3.26
N THR A 15 -6.55 -1.65 -2.28
CA THR A 15 -7.72 -2.52 -2.38
C THR A 15 -8.96 -1.72 -2.75
N CYS A 16 -9.55 -0.97 -1.82
CA CYS A 16 -10.82 -0.27 -2.04
C CYS A 16 -10.69 1.06 -2.83
N LYS A 17 -9.47 1.50 -3.15
CA LYS A 17 -9.15 2.75 -3.89
C LYS A 17 -9.58 4.05 -3.20
N GLN A 18 -10.12 3.97 -1.99
CA GLN A 18 -10.52 5.14 -1.20
C GLN A 18 -9.30 5.81 -0.54
N VAL A 19 -9.44 7.10 -0.28
CA VAL A 19 -8.54 7.85 0.60
C VAL A 19 -9.18 7.88 1.99
N PRO A 20 -8.53 7.36 3.04
CA PRO A 20 -9.06 7.45 4.39
C PRO A 20 -9.05 8.90 4.88
N ALA A 21 -10.02 9.25 5.73
CA ALA A 21 -10.12 10.59 6.33
C ALA A 21 -8.86 10.97 7.13
N ASP A 22 -8.25 9.99 7.81
CA ASP A 22 -7.04 10.18 8.60
C ASP A 22 -5.74 10.21 7.75
N GLY A 23 -5.87 10.18 6.42
CA GLY A 23 -4.72 10.19 5.51
C GLY A 23 -3.79 8.99 5.74
N ILE A 24 -2.48 9.24 5.79
CA ILE A 24 -1.49 8.15 5.94
C ILE A 24 -1.56 7.45 7.29
N ALA A 25 -2.11 8.11 8.32
CA ALA A 25 -2.33 7.49 9.63
C ALA A 25 -3.48 6.47 9.61
N GLY A 26 -4.38 6.56 8.62
CA GLY A 26 -5.55 5.69 8.48
C GLY A 26 -5.25 4.33 7.83
N GLY A 27 -4.03 3.81 7.93
CA GLY A 27 -3.65 2.56 7.29
C GLY A 27 -2.18 2.17 7.46
N LEU A 28 -1.78 1.17 6.67
CA LEU A 28 -0.45 0.58 6.69
C LEU A 28 0.20 0.70 5.30
N TRP A 29 1.46 1.16 5.26
CA TRP A 29 2.26 1.16 4.05
C TRP A 29 3.10 -0.12 3.94
N LEU A 30 2.82 -0.92 2.91
CA LEU A 30 3.46 -2.20 2.64
C LEU A 30 4.16 -2.15 1.28
N CYS A 31 5.49 -2.04 1.28
CA CYS A 31 6.34 -2.17 0.08
C CYS A 31 5.93 -1.29 -1.12
N GLY A 32 5.39 -0.09 -0.89
CA GLY A 32 4.92 0.80 -1.96
C GLY A 32 3.42 0.73 -2.26
N ALA A 33 2.68 -0.13 -1.55
CA ALA A 33 1.23 -0.13 -1.50
C ALA A 33 0.74 0.42 -0.16
N PHE A 34 -0.38 1.14 -0.17
CA PHE A 34 -1.06 1.57 1.05
C PHE A 34 -2.33 0.74 1.23
N LEU A 35 -2.58 0.23 2.44
CA LEU A 35 -3.81 -0.48 2.79
C LEU A 35 -4.51 0.29 3.92
N CYS A 36 -5.76 0.72 3.73
CA CYS A 36 -6.49 1.45 4.77
C CYS A 36 -6.85 0.54 5.96
N ALA A 37 -7.14 1.15 7.11
CA ALA A 37 -7.46 0.46 8.35
C ALA A 37 -8.66 -0.50 8.21
N ASP A 38 -9.71 -0.12 7.48
CA ASP A 38 -10.88 -0.98 7.27
C ASP A 38 -10.50 -2.26 6.51
N CYS A 39 -9.80 -2.12 5.38
CA CYS A 39 -9.31 -3.27 4.61
C CYS A 39 -8.29 -4.10 5.40
N LEU A 40 -7.51 -3.48 6.29
CA LEU A 40 -6.56 -4.19 7.15
C LEU A 40 -7.28 -4.99 8.23
N ALA A 41 -8.35 -4.45 8.83
CA ALA A 41 -9.16 -5.13 9.84
C ALA A 41 -9.87 -6.36 9.27
N ASP A 42 -10.34 -6.27 8.02
CA ASP A 42 -11.02 -7.37 7.34
C ASP A 42 -10.06 -8.40 6.73
N LEU A 43 -8.76 -8.07 6.64
CA LEU A 43 -7.77 -8.86 5.89
C LEU A 43 -7.73 -10.34 6.33
N SER A 44 -7.88 -10.61 7.63
CA SER A 44 -7.86 -11.98 8.15
C SER A 44 -9.08 -12.82 7.77
N ALA A 45 -10.18 -12.17 7.40
CA ALA A 45 -11.40 -12.86 6.97
C ALA A 45 -11.43 -13.13 5.46
N TRP A 46 -10.51 -12.51 4.68
CA TRP A 46 -10.47 -12.71 3.24
C TRP A 46 -9.98 -14.11 2.86
N THR A 47 -10.56 -14.61 1.78
CA THR A 47 -10.24 -15.84 1.08
C THR A 47 -9.59 -15.51 -0.27
N ASN A 48 -9.05 -16.53 -0.94
CA ASN A 48 -8.50 -16.41 -2.29
C ASN A 48 -9.55 -16.08 -3.37
N GLU A 49 -10.84 -16.22 -3.05
CA GLU A 49 -11.95 -15.89 -3.95
C GLU A 49 -12.36 -14.42 -3.86
N ASP A 50 -12.02 -13.75 -2.76
CA ASP A 50 -12.36 -12.35 -2.56
C ASP A 50 -11.61 -11.44 -3.53
N GLU A 51 -12.36 -10.55 -4.18
CA GLU A 51 -11.79 -9.55 -5.09
C GLU A 51 -10.76 -8.67 -4.38
N SER A 52 -11.06 -8.30 -3.13
CA SER A 52 -10.15 -7.52 -2.28
C SER A 52 -8.80 -8.20 -2.08
N TYR A 53 -8.80 -9.51 -1.82
CA TYR A 53 -7.58 -10.30 -1.69
C TYR A 53 -6.83 -10.35 -3.00
N ARG A 54 -7.50 -10.68 -4.11
CA ARG A 54 -6.89 -10.78 -5.44
C ARG A 54 -6.27 -9.45 -5.88
N ALA A 55 -6.95 -8.33 -5.60
CA ALA A 55 -6.46 -6.99 -5.91
C ALA A 55 -5.21 -6.63 -5.10
N LEU A 56 -5.21 -6.91 -3.79
CA LEU A 56 -4.05 -6.68 -2.94
C LEU A 56 -2.87 -7.58 -3.37
N LYS A 57 -3.11 -8.88 -3.56
CA LYS A 57 -2.10 -9.84 -4.01
C LYS A 57 -1.46 -9.43 -5.33
N SER A 58 -2.25 -9.08 -6.34
CA SER A 58 -1.74 -8.63 -7.64
C SER A 58 -0.88 -7.36 -7.54
N THR A 59 -1.27 -6.43 -6.66
CA THR A 59 -0.48 -5.22 -6.38
C THR A 59 0.87 -5.57 -5.76
N LEU A 60 0.86 -6.41 -4.74
CA LEU A 60 2.08 -6.83 -4.05
C LEU A 60 2.99 -7.67 -4.94
N ASP A 61 2.44 -8.61 -5.72
CA ASP A 61 3.20 -9.42 -6.69
C ASP A 61 3.98 -8.51 -7.65
N ARG A 62 3.33 -7.47 -8.19
CA ARG A 62 3.97 -6.50 -9.10
C ARG A 62 5.09 -5.71 -8.42
N LEU A 63 4.88 -5.28 -7.18
CA LEU A 63 5.88 -4.54 -6.40
C LEU A 63 7.07 -5.43 -6.05
N TRP A 64 6.85 -6.72 -5.80
CA TRP A 64 7.91 -7.69 -5.51
C TRP A 64 8.79 -8.01 -6.73
N GLN A 65 8.27 -7.87 -7.95
CA GLN A 65 9.08 -8.00 -9.17
C GLN A 65 10.09 -6.85 -9.35
N ARG A 66 9.96 -5.75 -8.59
CA ARG A 66 10.84 -4.57 -8.68
C ARG A 66 11.60 -4.37 -7.36
N PRO A 67 12.75 -5.02 -7.18
CA PRO A 67 13.44 -5.09 -5.89
C PRO A 67 14.15 -3.79 -5.49
N ASP A 68 13.90 -2.66 -6.15
CA ASP A 68 14.52 -1.36 -5.85
C ASP A 68 14.34 -0.96 -4.37
N TRP A 69 13.26 -1.42 -3.74
CA TRP A 69 12.99 -1.21 -2.32
C TRP A 69 13.71 -2.21 -1.38
N ARG A 70 14.18 -3.37 -1.87
CA ARG A 70 14.90 -4.38 -1.05
C ARG A 70 16.18 -3.83 -0.43
N ARG A 71 16.80 -2.83 -1.08
CA ARG A 71 17.96 -2.09 -0.54
C ARG A 71 17.67 -1.37 0.78
N HIS A 72 16.39 -1.20 1.13
CA HIS A 72 15.93 -0.57 2.36
C HIS A 72 15.47 -1.58 3.42
N LEU A 73 15.49 -2.89 3.15
CA LEU A 73 15.24 -3.92 4.16
C LEU A 73 16.52 -4.24 4.94
N ALA A 74 16.40 -4.33 6.27
CA ALA A 74 17.51 -4.60 7.19
C ALA A 74 18.26 -5.94 6.92
N SER A 75 17.64 -6.89 6.23
CA SER A 75 18.22 -8.20 5.86
C SER A 75 18.44 -8.40 4.36
N GLY A 76 18.12 -7.41 3.51
CA GLY A 76 18.12 -7.53 2.04
C GLY A 76 19.31 -6.88 1.33
N GLY A 77 20.35 -6.50 2.07
CA GLY A 77 21.54 -5.83 1.54
C GLY A 77 22.69 -6.79 1.24
N ARG A 78 22.51 -7.76 0.34
CA ARG A 78 23.61 -8.30 -0.46
C ARG A 78 23.09 -8.89 -1.78
N PRO A 79 23.68 -8.52 -2.93
CA PRO A 79 23.47 -9.25 -4.19
C PRO A 79 24.01 -10.68 -4.10
#